data_AF-A0A061I929-F1
#
_entry.id   AF-A0A061I929-F1
#
_cell.length_a   1.000
_cell.length_b   1.000
_cell.length_c   1.000
_cell.angle_alpha   90.00
_cell.angle_beta   90.00
_cell.angle_gamma   90.00
#
_symmetry.space_group_name_H-M   'P 1'
#
loop_
_entity.id
_entity.type
_entity.pdbx_description
1 polymer ?
#
loop_
_entity_poly.entity_id
_entity_poly.type
_entity_poly.pdbx_seq_one_letter_code
_entity_poly.pdbx_strand_id
1 'polypeptide(L)'
;MRLRGSEPNLLVRACNQLGQFLQHRETNLRYLALESMCTLASSEFSHEAVKTHIETVINALKVRFLLTERDVSVRQRAVDLLYAMCDRSNAQQIVAEMLSYLETADYSIREEIVLKVAILAEKYAVDYTWYVDTILNLIRIAGDYVSEEVWYRVIQIVINRDDVQGYAAKTVFEALQAPACHENLVKVGGYILGEFGNLIAGDPRSSPLIQFNLLHSKFHLCSVPTRALLLSTYIKFVNLFPEVKATIQDVLRSDSQLKNADVELQQRAVEYLRLSTVASTDILATVLEEMPPFPERESSILAKLKKKKGPSTVTDLEESKRERSIDVNGGPEPVPASTSAASTPSPSADLLGLGAVPAAPTGPPPSSGGGLLVDVFSDSASAVAPLAPGSEDNFAR
;
A
#
# COMPACT_ATOMS: atom_id res chain seq x y z
N MET A 1 -32.51 38.23 -12.60
CA MET A 1 -32.71 36.75 -12.64
C MET A 1 -32.57 36.22 -14.08
N ARG A 2 -31.41 36.36 -14.74
CA ARG A 2 -31.13 35.88 -16.12
C ARG A 2 -29.63 35.64 -16.42
N LEU A 3 -28.84 35.14 -15.46
CA LEU A 3 -27.39 34.89 -15.66
C LEU A 3 -26.92 33.45 -15.42
N ARG A 4 -27.82 32.46 -15.38
CA ARG A 4 -27.43 31.02 -15.26
C ARG A 4 -27.58 30.21 -16.56
N GLY A 5 -27.92 30.85 -17.68
CA GLY A 5 -28.18 30.15 -18.96
C GLY A 5 -27.02 30.14 -19.96
N SER A 6 -25.99 30.99 -19.79
CA SER A 6 -24.89 31.14 -20.76
C SER A 6 -23.61 30.38 -20.41
N GLU A 7 -23.45 29.98 -19.15
CA GLU A 7 -22.25 29.31 -18.66
C GLU A 7 -21.96 27.95 -19.35
N PRO A 8 -22.94 27.03 -19.56
CA PRO A 8 -22.63 25.73 -20.15
C PRO A 8 -22.18 25.82 -21.62
N ASN A 9 -22.80 26.70 -22.42
CA ASN A 9 -22.39 26.91 -23.81
C ASN A 9 -20.99 27.55 -23.93
N LEU A 10 -20.61 28.41 -22.98
CA LEU A 10 -19.27 28.98 -22.94
C LEU A 10 -18.23 27.91 -22.56
N LEU A 11 -18.54 27.05 -21.58
CA LEU A 11 -17.69 25.95 -21.16
C LEU A 11 -17.46 24.92 -22.27
N VAL A 12 -18.50 24.58 -23.03
CA VAL A 12 -18.38 23.70 -24.20
C VAL A 12 -17.49 24.33 -25.28
N ARG A 13 -17.65 25.63 -25.58
CA ARG A 13 -16.77 26.34 -26.52
C ARG A 13 -15.33 26.39 -26.03
N ALA A 14 -15.11 26.62 -24.73
CA ALA A 14 -13.79 26.59 -24.12
C ALA A 14 -13.15 25.20 -24.25
N CYS A 15 -13.88 24.12 -23.96
CA CYS A 15 -13.39 22.74 -24.15
C CYS A 15 -12.97 22.47 -25.60
N ASN A 16 -13.79 22.89 -26.57
CA ASN A 16 -13.48 22.72 -27.99
C ASN A 16 -12.23 23.52 -28.41
N GLN A 17 -12.06 24.73 -27.89
CA GLN A 17 -10.87 25.54 -28.17
C GLN A 17 -9.60 24.94 -27.54
N LEU A 18 -9.69 24.46 -26.31
CA LEU A 18 -8.60 23.77 -25.64
C LEU A 18 -8.23 22.47 -26.39
N GLY A 19 -9.24 21.76 -26.95
CA GLY A 19 -9.02 20.57 -27.77
C GLY A 19 -8.19 20.85 -29.01
N GLN A 20 -8.36 22.03 -29.64
CA GLN A 20 -7.51 22.47 -30.74
C GLN A 20 -6.08 22.79 -30.26
N PHE A 21 -5.92 23.39 -29.08
CA PHE A 21 -4.59 23.69 -28.52
C PHE A 21 -3.79 22.44 -28.17
N LEU A 22 -4.43 21.31 -27.86
CA LEU A 22 -3.76 20.02 -27.68
C LEU A 22 -3.04 19.53 -28.95
N GLN A 23 -3.54 19.92 -30.12
CA GLN A 23 -2.95 19.55 -31.42
C GLN A 23 -1.91 20.56 -31.92
N HIS A 24 -1.71 21.66 -31.20
CA HIS A 24 -0.80 22.72 -31.59
C HIS A 24 0.68 22.27 -31.50
N ARG A 25 1.57 22.86 -32.30
CA ARG A 25 3.01 22.50 -32.29
C ARG A 25 3.73 23.00 -31.03
N GLU A 26 3.27 24.08 -30.43
CA GLU A 26 3.91 24.65 -29.23
C GLU A 26 3.62 23.83 -27.98
N THR A 27 4.68 23.51 -27.23
CA THR A 27 4.61 22.76 -25.97
C THR A 27 3.90 23.56 -24.87
N ASN A 28 4.14 24.86 -24.77
CA ASN A 28 3.52 25.73 -23.75
C ASN A 28 2.00 25.78 -23.87
N LEU A 29 1.48 25.88 -25.12
CA LEU A 29 0.03 25.88 -25.36
C LEU A 29 -0.59 24.53 -25.02
N ARG A 30 0.09 23.43 -25.30
CA ARG A 30 -0.37 22.09 -24.94
C ARG A 30 -0.37 21.88 -23.43
N TYR A 31 0.66 22.35 -22.73
CA TYR A 31 0.71 22.32 -21.27
C TYR A 31 -0.46 23.08 -20.63
N LEU A 32 -0.67 24.34 -21.05
CA LEU A 32 -1.74 25.17 -20.51
C LEU A 32 -3.14 24.62 -20.85
N ALA A 33 -3.27 24.01 -22.04
CA ALA A 33 -4.51 23.35 -22.45
C ALA A 33 -4.85 22.17 -21.56
N LEU A 34 -3.88 21.31 -21.24
CA LEU A 34 -4.06 20.16 -20.35
C LEU A 34 -4.42 20.60 -18.93
N GLU A 35 -3.72 21.60 -18.39
CA GLU A 35 -3.98 22.14 -17.05
C GLU A 35 -5.40 22.74 -16.94
N SER A 36 -5.80 23.52 -17.94
CA SER A 36 -7.14 24.13 -17.99
C SER A 36 -8.24 23.07 -18.17
N MET A 37 -8.00 22.06 -19.02
CA MET A 37 -8.94 20.94 -19.19
C MET A 37 -9.09 20.11 -17.92
N CYS A 38 -8.02 19.91 -17.15
CA CYS A 38 -8.10 19.17 -15.88
C CYS A 38 -9.03 19.85 -14.88
N THR A 39 -9.02 21.19 -14.86
CA THR A 39 -9.94 21.98 -14.03
C THR A 39 -11.38 21.86 -14.53
N LEU A 40 -11.58 21.86 -15.85
CA LEU A 40 -12.90 21.70 -16.47
C LEU A 40 -13.47 20.28 -16.32
N ALA A 41 -12.61 19.26 -16.25
CA ALA A 41 -13.01 17.87 -16.04
C ALA A 41 -13.67 17.65 -14.67
N SER A 42 -13.26 18.43 -13.66
CA SER A 42 -13.85 18.40 -12.32
C SER A 42 -15.24 19.06 -12.24
N SER A 43 -15.68 19.77 -13.29
CA SER A 43 -16.99 20.42 -13.31
C SER A 43 -18.04 19.55 -13.99
N GLU A 44 -19.16 19.33 -13.30
CA GLU A 44 -20.26 18.45 -13.74
C GLU A 44 -20.85 18.87 -15.11
N PHE A 45 -20.90 20.17 -15.41
CA PHE A 45 -21.52 20.70 -16.63
C PHE A 45 -20.65 20.57 -17.88
N SER A 46 -19.32 20.47 -17.72
CA SER A 46 -18.36 20.32 -18.83
C SER A 46 -17.80 18.92 -18.97
N HIS A 47 -18.10 18.01 -18.05
CA HIS A 47 -17.51 16.68 -18.03
C HIS A 47 -17.76 15.91 -19.34
N GLU A 48 -18.98 15.94 -19.87
CA GLU A 48 -19.33 15.30 -21.15
C GLU A 48 -18.63 15.97 -22.34
N ALA A 49 -18.46 17.30 -22.30
CA ALA A 49 -17.77 18.03 -23.36
C ALA A 49 -16.25 17.78 -23.36
N VAL A 50 -15.65 17.47 -22.21
CA VAL A 50 -14.25 17.03 -22.12
C VAL A 50 -14.10 15.59 -22.65
N LYS A 51 -15.09 14.72 -22.40
CA LYS A 51 -15.07 13.31 -22.88
C LYS A 51 -15.09 13.18 -24.39
N THR A 52 -15.74 14.08 -25.14
CA THR A 52 -15.70 14.03 -26.61
C THR A 52 -14.29 14.19 -27.18
N HIS A 53 -13.37 14.80 -26.40
CA HIS A 53 -11.96 14.94 -26.76
C HIS A 53 -11.08 13.82 -26.18
N ILE A 54 -11.65 12.77 -25.56
CA ILE A 54 -10.88 11.67 -24.98
C ILE A 54 -9.99 11.00 -26.01
N GLU A 55 -10.48 10.75 -27.23
CA GLU A 55 -9.66 10.17 -28.30
C GLU A 55 -8.55 11.12 -28.72
N THR A 56 -8.78 12.44 -28.69
CA THR A 56 -7.74 13.44 -28.97
C THR A 56 -6.68 13.48 -27.87
N VAL A 57 -7.09 13.37 -26.60
CA VAL A 57 -6.18 13.29 -25.44
C VAL A 57 -5.40 11.97 -25.44
N ILE A 58 -6.08 10.85 -25.70
CA ILE A 58 -5.48 9.53 -25.83
C ILE A 58 -4.57 9.46 -27.07
N ASN A 59 -4.95 10.02 -28.22
CA ASN A 59 -4.11 10.05 -29.42
C ASN A 59 -2.94 11.02 -29.30
N ALA A 60 -3.12 12.13 -28.56
CA ALA A 60 -2.00 12.91 -28.08
C ALA A 60 -1.08 11.95 -27.32
N LEU A 61 -1.53 11.32 -26.25
CA LEU A 61 -0.76 10.40 -25.41
C LEU A 61 -0.09 9.21 -26.16
N LYS A 62 -0.82 8.47 -27.01
CA LYS A 62 -0.41 7.16 -27.58
C LYS A 62 0.65 7.24 -28.67
N VAL A 63 0.57 8.20 -29.59
CA VAL A 63 1.36 8.11 -30.85
C VAL A 63 2.11 9.40 -31.18
N ARG A 64 1.61 10.57 -30.76
CA ARG A 64 2.34 11.83 -30.97
C ARG A 64 3.19 12.20 -29.75
N PHE A 65 2.70 12.02 -28.54
CA PHE A 65 3.30 12.61 -27.34
C PHE A 65 4.43 11.76 -26.76
N LEU A 66 4.33 10.43 -26.79
CA LEU A 66 5.43 9.54 -26.42
C LEU A 66 6.67 9.66 -27.33
N LEU A 67 6.47 9.98 -28.62
CA LEU A 67 7.56 10.13 -29.60
C LEU A 67 7.99 11.59 -29.84
N THR A 68 7.15 12.58 -29.52
CA THR A 68 7.42 14.02 -29.81
C THR A 68 7.60 14.87 -28.55
N GLU A 69 6.93 14.55 -27.43
CA GLU A 69 7.05 15.32 -26.19
C GLU A 69 8.11 14.73 -25.25
N ARG A 70 9.32 15.28 -25.36
CA ARG A 70 10.42 14.97 -24.42
C ARG A 70 10.15 15.48 -23.00
N ASP A 71 9.23 16.43 -22.83
CA ASP A 71 8.98 17.07 -21.55
C ASP A 71 8.13 16.19 -20.61
N VAL A 72 8.71 15.87 -19.44
CA VAL A 72 8.09 15.05 -18.39
C VAL A 72 6.86 15.74 -17.78
N SER A 73 6.88 17.08 -17.68
CA SER A 73 5.84 17.87 -17.02
C SER A 73 4.53 17.82 -17.79
N VAL A 74 4.62 17.88 -19.12
CA VAL A 74 3.44 17.79 -19.99
C VAL A 74 2.85 16.36 -19.93
N ARG A 75 3.71 15.33 -19.84
CA ARG A 75 3.29 13.92 -19.66
C ARG A 75 2.54 13.72 -18.34
N GLN A 76 3.04 14.30 -17.25
CA GLN A 76 2.34 14.29 -15.96
C GLN A 76 0.95 14.94 -16.05
N ARG A 77 0.84 16.11 -16.69
CA ARG A 77 -0.45 16.81 -16.86
C ARG A 77 -1.45 16.01 -17.70
N ALA A 78 -0.99 15.27 -18.69
CA ALA A 78 -1.87 14.41 -19.48
C ALA A 78 -2.38 13.21 -18.66
N VAL A 79 -1.54 12.62 -17.82
CA VAL A 79 -1.96 11.57 -16.85
C VAL A 79 -2.94 12.13 -15.81
N ASP A 80 -2.72 13.35 -15.30
CA ASP A 80 -3.66 14.06 -14.42
C ASP A 80 -5.03 14.22 -15.07
N LEU A 81 -5.06 14.68 -16.34
CA LEU A 81 -6.29 14.86 -17.09
C LEU A 81 -7.02 13.53 -17.31
N LEU A 82 -6.30 12.46 -17.70
CA LEU A 82 -6.87 11.12 -17.84
C LEU A 82 -7.51 10.64 -16.52
N TYR A 83 -6.84 10.85 -15.40
CA TYR A 83 -7.36 10.50 -14.09
C TYR A 83 -8.64 11.30 -13.76
N ALA A 84 -8.65 12.61 -14.03
CA ALA A 84 -9.78 13.49 -13.75
C ALA A 84 -11.00 13.20 -14.64
N MET A 85 -10.79 12.82 -15.90
CA MET A 85 -11.88 12.52 -16.84
C MET A 85 -12.37 11.08 -16.79
N CYS A 86 -11.74 10.24 -15.96
CA CYS A 86 -12.06 8.82 -15.86
C CYS A 86 -13.43 8.60 -15.21
N ASP A 87 -14.25 7.80 -15.87
CA ASP A 87 -15.58 7.37 -15.44
C ASP A 87 -15.75 5.86 -15.64
N ARG A 88 -16.94 5.35 -15.29
CA ARG A 88 -17.22 3.91 -15.41
C ARG A 88 -17.25 3.40 -16.86
N SER A 89 -17.47 4.28 -17.84
CA SER A 89 -17.55 3.88 -19.26
C SER A 89 -16.18 3.76 -19.92
N ASN A 90 -15.21 4.58 -19.50
CA ASN A 90 -13.90 4.70 -20.11
C ASN A 90 -12.75 4.13 -19.25
N ALA A 91 -13.03 3.71 -18.00
CA ALA A 91 -12.01 3.22 -17.06
C ALA A 91 -11.12 2.11 -17.64
N GLN A 92 -11.70 1.11 -18.31
CA GLN A 92 -10.93 -0.01 -18.88
C GLN A 92 -9.93 0.47 -19.94
N GLN A 93 -10.36 1.39 -20.81
CA GLN A 93 -9.50 1.97 -21.85
C GLN A 93 -8.40 2.81 -21.21
N ILE A 94 -8.74 3.71 -20.29
CA ILE A 94 -7.77 4.61 -19.65
C ILE A 94 -6.72 3.81 -18.87
N VAL A 95 -7.12 2.81 -18.09
CA VAL A 95 -6.21 1.97 -17.32
C VAL A 95 -5.26 1.19 -18.23
N ALA A 96 -5.76 0.63 -19.34
CA ALA A 96 -4.91 -0.07 -20.31
C ALA A 96 -3.85 0.86 -20.91
N GLU A 97 -4.21 2.10 -21.25
CA GLU A 97 -3.25 3.09 -21.74
C GLU A 97 -2.24 3.51 -20.66
N MET A 98 -2.70 3.71 -19.41
CA MET A 98 -1.81 4.05 -18.30
C MET A 98 -0.80 2.93 -18.01
N LEU A 99 -1.21 1.66 -18.11
CA LEU A 99 -0.32 0.51 -17.98
C LEU A 99 0.69 0.44 -19.12
N SER A 100 0.26 0.66 -20.37
CA SER A 100 1.17 0.72 -21.52
C SER A 100 2.19 1.87 -21.39
N TYR A 101 1.74 3.03 -20.93
CA TYR A 101 2.62 4.16 -20.66
C TYR A 101 3.64 3.85 -19.56
N LEU A 102 3.22 3.14 -18.51
CA LEU A 102 4.07 2.80 -17.36
C LEU A 102 5.32 1.99 -17.73
N GLU A 103 5.27 1.18 -18.79
CA GLU A 103 6.42 0.40 -19.29
C GLU A 103 7.58 1.30 -19.75
N THR A 104 7.27 2.44 -20.36
CA THR A 104 8.26 3.39 -20.91
C THR A 104 8.43 4.66 -20.08
N ALA A 105 7.64 4.82 -19.02
CA ALA A 105 7.64 5.99 -18.16
C ALA A 105 8.93 6.12 -17.33
N ASP A 106 9.32 7.38 -17.08
CA ASP A 106 10.47 7.74 -16.22
C ASP A 106 10.23 7.32 -14.76
N TYR A 107 11.30 6.92 -14.06
CA TYR A 107 11.22 6.39 -12.69
C TYR A 107 10.57 7.35 -11.67
N SER A 108 10.71 8.67 -11.86
CA SER A 108 10.17 9.68 -10.93
C SER A 108 8.63 9.76 -10.93
N ILE A 109 7.98 9.36 -12.02
CA ILE A 109 6.52 9.48 -12.19
C ILE A 109 5.79 8.15 -11.99
N ARG A 110 6.52 7.02 -12.02
CA ARG A 110 5.92 5.68 -11.91
C ARG A 110 5.09 5.50 -10.64
N GLU A 111 5.60 5.96 -9.50
CA GLU A 111 4.90 5.81 -8.22
C GLU A 111 3.53 6.52 -8.21
N GLU A 112 3.45 7.69 -8.84
CA GLU A 112 2.20 8.44 -8.92
C GLU A 112 1.20 7.78 -9.89
N ILE A 113 1.69 7.30 -11.04
CA ILE A 113 0.87 6.58 -12.02
C ILE A 113 0.33 5.28 -11.40
N VAL A 114 1.18 4.52 -10.71
CA VAL A 114 0.80 3.27 -10.01
C VAL A 114 -0.32 3.54 -9.02
N LEU A 115 -0.20 4.61 -8.22
CA LEU A 115 -1.21 4.96 -7.25
C LEU A 115 -2.55 5.35 -7.91
N LYS A 116 -2.50 6.15 -8.98
CA LYS A 116 -3.69 6.54 -9.76
C LYS A 116 -4.36 5.33 -10.41
N VAL A 117 -3.60 4.43 -11.04
CA VAL A 117 -4.13 3.21 -11.66
C VAL A 117 -4.82 2.34 -10.61
N ALA A 118 -4.19 2.14 -9.44
CA ALA A 118 -4.79 1.37 -8.35
C ALA A 118 -6.13 1.97 -7.87
N ILE A 119 -6.21 3.30 -7.73
CA ILE A 119 -7.45 3.99 -7.32
C ILE A 119 -8.53 3.87 -8.39
N LEU A 120 -8.19 4.08 -9.67
CA LEU A 120 -9.15 3.99 -10.77
C LEU A 120 -9.69 2.57 -10.92
N ALA A 121 -8.80 1.57 -10.80
CA ALA A 121 -9.18 0.17 -10.84
C ALA A 121 -10.14 -0.18 -9.70
N GLU A 122 -9.86 0.25 -8.46
CA GLU A 122 -10.74 -0.01 -7.31
C GLU A 122 -12.09 0.71 -7.45
N LYS A 123 -12.08 1.99 -7.84
CA LYS A 123 -13.28 2.83 -7.88
C LYS A 123 -14.25 2.43 -8.99
N TYR A 124 -13.72 2.03 -10.15
CA TYR A 124 -14.52 1.78 -11.35
C TYR A 124 -14.62 0.30 -11.74
N ALA A 125 -14.10 -0.61 -10.92
CA ALA A 125 -14.29 -2.05 -11.13
C ALA A 125 -15.78 -2.41 -11.14
N VAL A 126 -16.24 -2.92 -12.29
CA VAL A 126 -17.53 -3.61 -12.42
C VAL A 126 -17.37 -5.11 -12.22
N ASP A 127 -16.27 -5.62 -12.77
CA ASP A 127 -15.83 -7.01 -12.66
C ASP A 127 -14.52 -7.03 -11.88
N TYR A 128 -14.49 -7.83 -10.81
CA TYR A 128 -13.32 -7.95 -9.95
C TYR A 128 -12.24 -8.85 -10.56
N THR A 129 -12.55 -9.67 -11.57
CA THR A 129 -11.51 -10.38 -12.35
C THR A 129 -10.61 -9.38 -13.09
N TRP A 130 -11.22 -8.36 -13.72
CA TRP A 130 -10.51 -7.24 -14.35
C TRP A 130 -9.67 -6.45 -13.32
N TYR A 131 -10.19 -6.25 -12.11
CA TYR A 131 -9.43 -5.60 -11.04
C TYR A 131 -8.17 -6.40 -10.67
N VAL A 132 -8.31 -7.71 -10.45
CA VAL A 132 -7.18 -8.60 -10.14
C VAL A 132 -6.15 -8.55 -11.26
N ASP A 133 -6.57 -8.68 -12.52
CA ASP A 133 -5.66 -8.61 -13.68
C ASP A 133 -4.92 -7.27 -13.78
N THR A 134 -5.62 -6.18 -13.48
CA THR A 134 -5.05 -4.84 -13.51
C THR A 134 -3.95 -4.70 -12.45
N ILE A 135 -4.23 -5.11 -11.20
CA ILE A 135 -3.25 -5.00 -10.11
C ILE A 135 -2.08 -5.96 -10.29
N LEU A 136 -2.32 -7.19 -10.77
CA LEU A 136 -1.23 -8.14 -11.05
C LEU A 136 -0.33 -7.65 -12.19
N ASN A 137 -0.90 -7.09 -13.26
CA ASN A 137 -0.10 -6.44 -14.31
C ASN A 137 0.66 -5.22 -13.78
N LEU A 138 0.06 -4.44 -12.88
CA LEU A 138 0.71 -3.30 -12.25
C LEU A 138 1.95 -3.73 -11.45
N ILE A 139 1.83 -4.81 -10.65
CA ILE A 139 2.95 -5.40 -9.90
C ILE A 139 4.00 -5.99 -10.84
N ARG A 140 3.59 -6.59 -11.96
CA ARG A 140 4.49 -7.17 -12.95
C ARG A 140 5.36 -6.11 -13.64
N ILE A 141 4.78 -4.95 -13.99
CA ILE A 141 5.47 -3.89 -14.74
C ILE A 141 6.29 -2.97 -13.82
N ALA A 142 5.72 -2.58 -12.68
CA ALA A 142 6.28 -1.54 -11.81
C ALA A 142 6.28 -1.94 -10.33
N GLY A 143 6.57 -3.21 -10.04
CA GLY A 143 6.50 -3.79 -8.69
C GLY A 143 7.25 -2.99 -7.61
N ASP A 144 8.41 -2.40 -7.92
CA ASP A 144 9.22 -1.61 -6.97
C ASP A 144 8.49 -0.34 -6.49
N TYR A 145 7.58 0.19 -7.32
CA TYR A 145 6.82 1.41 -7.05
C TYR A 145 5.44 1.13 -6.46
N VAL A 146 5.06 -0.15 -6.32
CA VAL A 146 3.80 -0.55 -5.70
C VAL A 146 3.92 -0.39 -4.19
N SER A 147 3.12 0.53 -3.66
CA SER A 147 3.00 0.75 -2.22
C SER A 147 2.34 -0.43 -1.51
N GLU A 148 2.64 -0.59 -0.21
CA GLU A 148 2.09 -1.72 0.55
C GLU A 148 0.56 -1.75 0.61
N GLU A 149 -0.05 -0.58 0.73
CA GLU A 149 -1.50 -0.41 0.72
C GLU A 149 -2.18 -1.02 -0.51
N VAL A 150 -1.53 -0.98 -1.68
CA VAL A 150 -2.10 -1.51 -2.93
C VAL A 150 -2.17 -3.03 -2.87
N TRP A 151 -1.09 -3.68 -2.44
CA TRP A 151 -1.07 -5.14 -2.39
C TRP A 151 -1.79 -5.72 -1.16
N TYR A 152 -1.89 -4.96 -0.05
CA TYR A 152 -2.82 -5.31 1.03
C TYR A 152 -4.28 -5.25 0.56
N ARG A 153 -4.62 -4.23 -0.25
CA ARG A 153 -6.00 -4.04 -0.72
C ARG A 153 -6.46 -5.13 -1.67
N VAL A 154 -5.60 -5.59 -2.60
CA VAL A 154 -5.97 -6.70 -3.49
C VAL A 154 -6.24 -7.98 -2.71
N ILE A 155 -5.43 -8.28 -1.67
CA ILE A 155 -5.65 -9.45 -0.81
C ILE A 155 -7.01 -9.33 -0.09
N GLN A 156 -7.32 -8.16 0.50
CA GLN A 156 -8.60 -7.93 1.16
C GLN A 156 -9.79 -8.13 0.22
N ILE A 157 -9.71 -7.61 -1.00
CA ILE A 157 -10.79 -7.73 -1.99
C ILE A 157 -10.98 -9.20 -2.39
N VAL A 158 -9.89 -9.94 -2.64
CA VAL A 158 -9.95 -11.36 -3.02
C VAL A 158 -10.53 -12.22 -1.89
N ILE A 159 -10.18 -11.96 -0.63
CA ILE A 159 -10.74 -12.69 0.52
C ILE A 159 -12.23 -12.40 0.68
N ASN A 160 -12.65 -11.15 0.55
CA ASN A 160 -14.05 -10.77 0.73
C ASN A 160 -14.96 -11.23 -0.42
N ARG A 161 -14.40 -11.74 -1.53
CA ARG A 161 -15.13 -12.06 -2.76
C ARG A 161 -14.80 -13.45 -3.28
N ASP A 162 -15.70 -14.39 -2.98
CA ASP A 162 -15.54 -15.80 -3.32
C ASP A 162 -15.53 -16.08 -4.83
N ASP A 163 -16.21 -15.23 -5.61
CA ASP A 163 -16.33 -15.37 -7.06
C ASP A 163 -14.99 -15.23 -7.81
N VAL A 164 -14.03 -14.52 -7.24
CA VAL A 164 -12.73 -14.25 -7.88
C VAL A 164 -11.57 -15.06 -7.32
N GLN A 165 -11.74 -15.77 -6.20
CA GLN A 165 -10.66 -16.49 -5.51
C GLN A 165 -9.97 -17.52 -6.41
N GLY A 166 -10.75 -18.38 -7.09
CA GLY A 166 -10.22 -19.39 -7.99
C GLY A 166 -9.48 -18.80 -9.20
N TYR A 167 -10.01 -17.69 -9.74
CA TYR A 167 -9.35 -16.96 -10.82
C TYR A 167 -8.02 -16.34 -10.35
N ALA A 168 -8.04 -15.64 -9.21
CA ALA A 168 -6.86 -15.01 -8.63
C ALA A 168 -5.75 -16.03 -8.32
N ALA A 169 -6.10 -17.20 -7.75
CA ALA A 169 -5.15 -18.27 -7.48
C ALA A 169 -4.47 -18.76 -8.77
N LYS A 170 -5.25 -18.99 -9.83
CA LYS A 170 -4.72 -19.42 -11.14
C LYS A 170 -3.82 -18.36 -11.77
N THR A 171 -4.30 -17.12 -11.88
CA THR A 171 -3.56 -16.03 -12.53
C THR A 171 -2.26 -15.72 -11.80
N VAL A 172 -2.25 -15.75 -10.47
CA VAL A 172 -1.02 -15.54 -9.70
C VAL A 172 -0.06 -16.72 -9.82
N PHE A 173 -0.57 -17.96 -9.82
CA PHE A 173 0.26 -19.14 -10.04
C PHE A 173 0.98 -19.06 -11.40
N GLU A 174 0.28 -18.71 -12.47
CA GLU A 174 0.85 -18.53 -13.80
C GLU A 174 1.86 -17.36 -13.83
N ALA A 175 1.56 -16.25 -13.17
CA ALA A 175 2.46 -15.09 -13.10
C ALA A 175 3.76 -15.40 -12.33
N LEU A 176 3.71 -16.23 -11.28
CA LEU A 176 4.87 -16.63 -10.49
C LEU A 176 5.84 -17.57 -11.23
N GLN A 177 5.39 -18.27 -12.27
CA GLN A 177 6.24 -19.13 -13.09
C GLN A 177 7.27 -18.34 -13.91
N ALA A 178 7.04 -17.04 -14.11
CA ALA A 178 8.02 -16.18 -14.76
C ALA A 178 9.36 -16.16 -13.98
N PRO A 179 10.52 -16.32 -14.64
CA PRO A 179 11.81 -16.22 -13.97
C PRO A 179 12.02 -14.85 -13.33
N ALA A 180 11.63 -13.80 -14.05
CA ALA A 180 11.64 -12.41 -13.60
C ALA A 180 10.33 -12.08 -12.88
N CYS A 181 10.27 -12.34 -11.58
CA CYS A 181 9.15 -11.97 -10.72
C CYS A 181 9.61 -10.94 -9.67
N HIS A 182 8.84 -9.87 -9.50
CA HIS A 182 9.09 -8.90 -8.45
C HIS A 182 8.68 -9.45 -7.07
N GLU A 183 9.35 -9.01 -6.00
CA GLU A 183 9.10 -9.51 -4.63
C GLU A 183 7.63 -9.32 -4.18
N ASN A 184 7.02 -8.18 -4.49
CA ASN A 184 5.60 -7.92 -4.18
C ASN A 184 4.66 -8.95 -4.83
N LEU A 185 5.02 -9.53 -5.99
CA LEU A 185 4.23 -10.60 -6.60
C LEU A 185 4.36 -11.90 -5.78
N VAL A 186 5.55 -12.18 -5.24
CA VAL A 186 5.77 -13.32 -4.34
C VAL A 186 4.99 -13.15 -3.03
N LYS A 187 4.89 -11.92 -2.50
CA LYS A 187 4.04 -11.64 -1.33
C LYS A 187 2.57 -11.93 -1.62
N VAL A 188 2.01 -11.29 -2.66
CA VAL A 188 0.60 -11.47 -3.02
C VAL A 188 0.30 -12.92 -3.36
N GLY A 189 1.18 -13.58 -4.13
CA GLY A 189 0.99 -14.96 -4.52
C GLY A 189 1.21 -15.98 -3.43
N GLY A 190 2.18 -15.78 -2.56
CA GLY A 190 2.35 -16.61 -1.36
C GLY A 190 1.10 -16.57 -0.49
N TYR A 191 0.52 -15.39 -0.30
CA TYR A 191 -0.70 -15.25 0.50
C TYR A 191 -1.92 -15.87 -0.20
N ILE A 192 -2.18 -15.52 -1.46
CA ILE A 192 -3.35 -16.01 -2.22
C ILE A 192 -3.30 -17.54 -2.39
N LEU A 193 -2.14 -18.12 -2.70
CA LEU A 193 -2.01 -19.57 -2.79
C LEU A 193 -2.17 -20.22 -1.42
N GLY A 194 -1.70 -19.59 -0.34
CA GLY A 194 -1.87 -20.09 1.03
C GLY A 194 -3.32 -20.24 1.47
N GLU A 195 -4.20 -19.34 1.04
CA GLU A 195 -5.64 -19.44 1.32
C GLU A 195 -6.38 -20.28 0.28
N PHE A 196 -6.17 -20.00 -1.02
CA PHE A 196 -7.02 -20.46 -2.12
C PHE A 196 -6.31 -21.44 -3.09
N GLY A 197 -5.11 -21.90 -2.75
CA GLY A 197 -4.36 -22.86 -3.56
C GLY A 197 -5.03 -24.23 -3.66
N ASN A 198 -5.93 -24.55 -2.72
CA ASN A 198 -6.80 -25.73 -2.75
C ASN A 198 -7.73 -25.75 -3.97
N LEU A 199 -8.22 -24.60 -4.43
CA LEU A 199 -9.13 -24.48 -5.57
C LEU A 199 -8.49 -24.87 -6.90
N ILE A 200 -7.16 -24.69 -7.02
CA ILE A 200 -6.40 -25.01 -8.24
C ILE A 200 -5.57 -26.30 -8.13
N ALA A 201 -5.55 -26.93 -6.96
CA ALA A 201 -4.77 -28.16 -6.71
C ALA A 201 -5.26 -29.38 -7.53
N GLY A 202 -6.48 -29.33 -8.07
CA GLY A 202 -7.04 -30.39 -8.89
C GLY A 202 -6.43 -30.52 -10.29
N ASP A 203 -5.78 -29.47 -10.81
CA ASP A 203 -5.04 -29.55 -12.07
C ASP A 203 -3.63 -30.11 -11.83
N PRO A 204 -3.21 -31.18 -12.54
CA PRO A 204 -1.85 -31.73 -12.43
C PRO A 204 -0.74 -30.70 -12.62
N ARG A 205 -0.97 -29.63 -13.39
CA ARG A 205 0.01 -28.55 -13.64
C ARG A 205 0.21 -27.65 -12.42
N SER A 206 -0.77 -27.57 -11.53
CA SER A 206 -0.75 -26.77 -10.30
C SER A 206 -0.95 -27.64 -9.06
N SER A 207 -0.42 -28.87 -9.07
CA SER A 207 -0.46 -29.75 -7.90
C SER A 207 0.19 -29.10 -6.67
N PRO A 208 -0.20 -29.48 -5.44
CA PRO A 208 0.32 -28.89 -4.21
C PRO A 208 1.85 -28.88 -4.11
N LEU A 209 2.49 -29.96 -4.58
CA LEU A 209 3.95 -30.06 -4.62
C LEU A 209 4.58 -29.06 -5.61
N ILE A 210 3.97 -28.85 -6.78
CA ILE A 210 4.44 -27.86 -7.75
C ILE A 210 4.27 -26.44 -7.19
N GLN A 211 3.12 -26.14 -6.59
CA GLN A 211 2.89 -24.85 -5.93
C GLN A 211 3.94 -24.58 -4.85
N PHE A 212 4.21 -25.57 -3.99
CA PHE A 212 5.22 -25.46 -2.93
C PHE A 212 6.62 -25.23 -3.52
N ASN A 213 7.05 -26.05 -4.48
CA ASN A 213 8.36 -25.94 -5.09
C ASN A 213 8.55 -24.59 -5.81
N LEU A 214 7.50 -24.07 -6.45
CA LEU A 214 7.51 -22.76 -7.09
C LEU A 214 7.78 -21.65 -6.07
N LEU A 215 7.03 -21.62 -4.96
CA LEU A 215 7.24 -20.65 -3.88
C LEU A 215 8.61 -20.82 -3.21
N HIS A 216 9.04 -22.06 -2.97
CA HIS A 216 10.31 -22.36 -2.33
C HIS A 216 11.53 -22.00 -3.19
N SER A 217 11.42 -22.10 -4.51
CA SER A 217 12.46 -21.64 -5.44
C SER A 217 12.76 -20.14 -5.30
N LYS A 218 11.76 -19.34 -4.92
CA LYS A 218 11.88 -17.88 -4.73
C LYS A 218 12.21 -17.50 -3.28
N PHE A 219 11.98 -18.40 -2.31
CA PHE A 219 12.11 -18.13 -0.87
C PHE A 219 13.47 -17.53 -0.49
N HIS A 220 14.57 -18.12 -0.96
CA HIS A 220 15.92 -17.70 -0.59
C HIS A 220 16.36 -16.36 -1.17
N LEU A 221 15.69 -15.90 -2.24
CA LEU A 221 15.98 -14.65 -2.94
C LEU A 221 15.16 -13.46 -2.40
N CYS A 222 14.18 -13.72 -1.53
CA CYS A 222 13.27 -12.71 -1.01
C CYS A 222 13.73 -12.12 0.33
N SER A 223 13.25 -10.92 0.64
CA SER A 223 13.48 -10.27 1.94
C SER A 223 12.92 -11.05 3.14
N VAL A 224 13.32 -10.67 4.36
CA VAL A 224 12.86 -11.27 5.62
C VAL A 224 11.32 -11.26 5.74
N PRO A 225 10.61 -10.12 5.57
CA PRO A 225 9.14 -10.09 5.65
C PRO A 225 8.45 -11.06 4.68
N THR A 226 8.98 -11.18 3.47
CA THR A 226 8.42 -12.09 2.45
C THR A 226 8.65 -13.54 2.84
N ARG A 227 9.84 -13.88 3.36
CA ARG A 227 10.09 -15.23 3.89
C ARG A 227 9.19 -15.55 5.08
N ALA A 228 8.95 -14.61 5.98
CA ALA A 228 8.04 -14.79 7.10
C ALA A 228 6.60 -15.07 6.63
N LEU A 229 6.14 -14.34 5.61
CA LEU A 229 4.85 -14.58 4.95
C LEU A 229 4.79 -15.98 4.32
N LEU A 230 5.83 -16.39 3.58
CA LEU A 230 5.89 -17.70 2.95
C LEU A 230 5.92 -18.85 3.97
N LEU A 231 6.54 -18.67 5.14
CA LEU A 231 6.44 -19.66 6.22
C LEU A 231 5.01 -19.87 6.69
N SER A 232 4.22 -18.79 6.77
CA SER A 232 2.78 -18.87 7.08
C SER A 232 2.01 -19.59 5.97
N THR A 233 2.36 -19.35 4.71
CA THR A 233 1.83 -20.13 3.57
C THR A 233 2.16 -21.62 3.66
N TYR A 234 3.39 -21.96 4.05
CA TYR A 234 3.83 -23.36 4.14
C TYR A 234 3.06 -24.14 5.20
N ILE A 235 2.82 -23.54 6.38
CA ILE A 235 2.04 -24.23 7.41
C ILE A 235 0.57 -24.39 6.98
N LYS A 236 0.01 -23.44 6.22
CA LYS A 236 -1.32 -23.61 5.58
C LYS A 236 -1.32 -24.76 4.58
N PHE A 237 -0.27 -24.91 3.77
CA PHE A 237 -0.14 -26.06 2.86
C PHE A 237 -0.08 -27.40 3.61
N VAL A 238 0.55 -27.44 4.79
CA VAL A 238 0.54 -28.64 5.65
C VAL A 238 -0.87 -28.99 6.11
N ASN A 239 -1.73 -27.99 6.37
CA ASN A 239 -3.14 -28.20 6.72
C ASN A 239 -3.96 -28.67 5.50
N LEU A 240 -3.85 -27.95 4.39
CA LEU A 240 -4.67 -28.18 3.19
C LEU A 240 -4.29 -29.47 2.45
N PHE A 241 -3.00 -29.83 2.45
CA PHE A 241 -2.46 -30.89 1.61
C PHE A 241 -1.58 -31.84 2.44
N PRO A 242 -2.15 -32.91 3.02
CA PRO A 242 -1.38 -33.88 3.80
C PRO A 242 -0.24 -34.56 3.02
N GLU A 243 -0.33 -34.63 1.69
CA GLU A 243 0.67 -35.25 0.82
C GLU A 243 2.01 -34.50 0.76
N VAL A 244 2.02 -33.18 0.89
CA VAL A 244 3.24 -32.34 0.85
C VAL A 244 3.81 -32.06 2.25
N LYS A 245 3.12 -32.53 3.30
CA LYS A 245 3.49 -32.32 4.71
C LYS A 245 4.93 -32.72 5.01
N ALA A 246 5.36 -33.91 4.56
CA ALA A 246 6.70 -34.42 4.85
C ALA A 246 7.79 -33.49 4.27
N THR A 247 7.64 -33.08 3.00
CA THR A 247 8.57 -32.17 2.33
C THR A 247 8.66 -30.82 3.02
N ILE A 248 7.51 -30.25 3.42
CA ILE A 248 7.47 -28.96 4.12
C ILE A 248 8.11 -29.08 5.51
N GLN A 249 7.84 -30.17 6.24
CA GLN A 249 8.43 -30.40 7.56
C GLN A 249 9.96 -30.49 7.50
N ASP A 250 10.52 -31.12 6.47
CA ASP A 250 11.97 -31.19 6.30
C ASP A 250 12.58 -29.82 6.01
N VAL A 251 11.90 -28.97 5.23
CA VAL A 251 12.29 -27.58 5.02
C VAL A 251 12.21 -26.77 6.32
N LEU A 252 11.11 -26.89 7.09
CA LEU A 252 10.98 -26.21 8.38
C LEU A 252 12.00 -26.70 9.42
N ARG A 253 12.41 -27.98 9.34
CA ARG A 253 13.42 -28.60 10.22
C ARG A 253 14.86 -28.24 9.82
N SER A 254 15.07 -27.70 8.62
CA SER A 254 16.40 -27.29 8.16
C SER A 254 17.06 -26.33 9.15
N ASP A 255 18.36 -26.51 9.35
CA ASP A 255 19.17 -25.65 10.23
C ASP A 255 19.11 -24.17 9.79
N SER A 256 18.94 -23.92 8.49
CA SER A 256 18.82 -22.56 7.95
C SER A 256 17.52 -21.84 8.39
N GLN A 257 16.49 -22.60 8.79
CA GLN A 257 15.23 -22.06 9.31
C GLN A 257 15.21 -22.07 10.84
N LEU A 258 15.62 -23.15 11.49
CA LEU A 258 15.58 -23.27 12.96
C LEU A 258 16.63 -22.44 13.69
N LYS A 259 17.80 -22.22 13.07
CA LYS A 259 18.89 -21.41 13.62
C LYS A 259 19.04 -20.10 12.84
N ASN A 260 17.94 -19.61 12.28
CA ASN A 260 17.95 -18.34 11.57
C ASN A 260 18.35 -17.20 12.53
N ALA A 261 19.13 -16.24 12.03
CA ALA A 261 19.54 -15.08 12.83
C ALA A 261 18.38 -14.10 13.07
N ASP A 262 17.37 -14.12 12.20
CA ASP A 262 16.18 -13.29 12.34
C ASP A 262 15.15 -13.94 13.27
N VAL A 263 14.69 -13.18 14.26
CA VAL A 263 13.78 -13.67 15.31
C VAL A 263 12.41 -14.04 14.76
N GLU A 264 11.86 -13.28 13.81
CA GLU A 264 10.54 -13.57 13.22
C GLU A 264 10.57 -14.86 12.41
N LEU A 265 11.63 -15.07 11.61
CA LEU A 265 11.78 -16.30 10.83
C LEU A 265 11.98 -17.52 11.73
N GLN A 266 12.83 -17.39 12.75
CA GLN A 266 13.08 -18.47 13.70
C GLN A 266 11.81 -18.83 14.48
N GLN A 267 11.10 -17.84 15.01
CA GLN A 267 9.88 -18.05 15.78
C GLN A 267 8.83 -18.80 14.96
N ARG A 268 8.54 -18.31 13.74
CA ARG A 268 7.58 -18.96 12.84
C ARG A 268 8.00 -20.37 12.45
N ALA A 269 9.28 -20.58 12.11
CA ALA A 269 9.77 -21.91 11.75
C ALA A 269 9.61 -22.92 12.90
N VAL A 270 9.97 -22.53 14.13
CA VAL A 270 9.85 -23.39 15.31
C VAL A 270 8.39 -23.65 15.65
N GLU A 271 7.55 -22.62 15.74
CA GLU A 271 6.13 -22.75 16.04
C GLU A 271 5.41 -23.64 15.03
N TYR A 272 5.61 -23.39 13.73
CA TYR A 272 4.97 -24.16 12.66
C TYR A 272 5.46 -25.61 12.60
N LEU A 273 6.76 -25.85 12.84
CA LEU A 273 7.28 -27.22 12.95
C LEU A 273 6.66 -27.97 14.14
N ARG A 274 6.55 -27.31 15.30
CA ARG A 274 5.95 -27.92 16.50
C ARG A 274 4.47 -28.13 16.34
N LEU A 275 3.75 -27.18 15.76
CA LEU A 275 2.33 -27.30 15.44
C LEU A 275 2.08 -28.49 14.51
N SER A 276 2.85 -28.63 13.42
CA SER A 276 2.68 -29.74 12.47
C SER A 276 3.05 -31.12 13.01
N THR A 277 3.88 -31.19 14.07
CA THR A 277 4.39 -32.44 14.66
C THR A 277 3.59 -32.89 15.89
N VAL A 278 3.21 -31.95 16.76
CA VAL A 278 2.64 -32.24 18.08
C VAL A 278 1.12 -32.10 18.10
N ALA A 279 0.56 -31.16 17.33
CA ALA A 279 -0.88 -30.95 17.35
C ALA A 279 -1.63 -32.06 16.61
N SER A 280 -2.82 -32.41 17.12
CA SER A 280 -3.76 -33.26 16.41
C SER A 280 -4.30 -32.54 15.17
N THR A 281 -4.72 -33.31 14.16
CA THR A 281 -5.25 -32.78 12.90
C THR A 281 -6.39 -31.79 13.12
N ASP A 282 -7.30 -32.07 14.06
CA ASP A 282 -8.45 -31.20 14.34
C ASP A 282 -8.02 -29.83 14.87
N ILE A 283 -7.07 -29.79 15.81
CA ILE A 283 -6.52 -28.54 16.36
C ILE A 283 -5.78 -27.76 15.27
N LEU A 284 -5.01 -28.46 14.44
CA LEU A 284 -4.27 -27.84 13.34
C LEU A 284 -5.24 -27.19 12.33
N ALA A 285 -6.33 -27.88 11.99
CA ALA A 285 -7.38 -27.37 11.12
C ALA A 285 -8.13 -26.18 11.73
N THR A 286 -8.42 -26.20 13.04
CA THR A 286 -9.06 -25.06 13.73
C THR A 286 -8.16 -23.83 13.79
N VAL A 287 -6.85 -24.00 14.03
CA VAL A 287 -5.91 -22.88 14.09
C VAL A 287 -5.69 -22.24 12.71
N LEU A 288 -5.79 -23.06 11.65
CA LEU A 288 -5.51 -22.67 10.27
C LEU A 288 -6.80 -22.66 9.42
N GLU A 289 -7.92 -22.35 10.06
CA GLU A 289 -9.22 -22.17 9.39
C GLU A 289 -9.16 -20.99 8.41
N GLU A 290 -10.11 -20.97 7.47
CA GLU A 290 -10.23 -19.88 6.49
C GLU A 290 -10.35 -18.54 7.20
N MET A 291 -9.57 -17.56 6.72
CA MET A 291 -9.50 -16.24 7.33
C MET A 291 -10.87 -15.55 7.24
N PRO A 292 -11.42 -15.03 8.34
CA PRO A 292 -12.65 -14.25 8.31
C PRO A 292 -12.53 -13.04 7.35
N PRO A 293 -13.65 -12.62 6.71
CA PRO A 293 -13.64 -11.49 5.81
C PRO A 293 -13.20 -10.21 6.53
N PHE A 294 -12.45 -9.36 5.82
CA PHE A 294 -11.98 -8.10 6.37
C PHE A 294 -13.15 -7.13 6.54
N PRO A 295 -13.19 -6.35 7.65
CA PRO A 295 -14.17 -5.28 7.80
C PRO A 295 -13.96 -4.21 6.72
N GLU A 296 -15.05 -3.63 6.23
CA GLU A 296 -14.99 -2.52 5.29
C GLU A 296 -14.31 -1.31 5.95
N ARG A 297 -13.09 -0.99 5.49
CA ARG A 297 -12.35 0.21 5.88
C ARG A 297 -12.27 1.15 4.68
N GLU A 298 -12.26 2.46 4.96
CA GLU A 298 -11.95 3.47 3.95
C GLU A 298 -10.59 3.16 3.28
N SER A 299 -10.52 3.31 1.95
CA SER A 299 -9.34 2.92 1.17
C SER A 299 -8.12 3.74 1.61
N SER A 300 -7.18 3.09 2.31
CA SER A 300 -5.90 3.68 2.76
C SER A 300 -5.10 4.30 1.61
N ILE A 301 -5.30 3.76 0.40
CA ILE A 301 -4.72 4.22 -0.86
C ILE A 301 -5.07 5.69 -1.15
N LEU A 302 -6.31 6.12 -0.89
CA LEU A 302 -6.74 7.51 -1.11
C LEU A 302 -6.11 8.46 -0.08
N ALA A 303 -6.00 8.02 1.18
CA ALA A 303 -5.35 8.79 2.24
C ALA A 303 -3.87 9.04 1.90
N LYS A 304 -3.18 8.06 1.32
CA LYS A 304 -1.79 8.22 0.88
C LYS A 304 -1.64 9.18 -0.30
N LEU A 305 -2.55 9.15 -1.28
CA LEU A 305 -2.55 10.13 -2.37
C LEU A 305 -2.72 11.56 -1.84
N LYS A 306 -3.66 11.77 -0.90
CA LYS A 306 -3.87 13.07 -0.24
C LYS A 306 -2.63 13.54 0.53
N LYS A 307 -1.98 12.64 1.28
CA LYS A 307 -0.74 12.93 2.01
C LYS A 307 0.41 13.31 1.07
N LYS A 308 0.51 12.67 -0.09
CA LYS A 308 1.60 12.91 -1.06
C LYS A 308 1.43 14.21 -1.85
N LYS A 309 0.18 14.66 -2.08
CA LYS A 309 -0.09 15.90 -2.82
C LYS A 309 0.12 17.18 -1.98
N GLY A 310 0.26 17.06 -0.66
CA GLY A 310 0.40 18.19 0.26
C GLY A 310 -0.81 19.15 0.23
N PRO A 311 -0.87 20.16 1.11
CA PRO A 311 -1.97 21.14 1.16
C PRO A 311 -1.97 22.15 -0.01
N SER A 312 -1.30 21.86 -1.12
CA SER A 312 -1.15 22.78 -2.24
C SER A 312 -1.99 22.32 -3.41
N THR A 313 -3.03 23.09 -3.74
CA THR A 313 -3.83 23.03 -4.97
C THR A 313 -4.73 21.82 -5.17
N VAL A 314 -5.72 21.65 -4.28
CA VAL A 314 -7.12 21.44 -4.71
C VAL A 314 -7.99 22.15 -3.68
N THR A 315 -8.85 23.04 -4.16
CA THR A 315 -9.88 23.72 -3.39
C THR A 315 -10.81 22.72 -2.70
N ASP A 316 -10.70 22.60 -1.38
CA ASP A 316 -11.77 22.11 -0.50
C ASP A 316 -12.94 23.11 -0.56
N LEU A 317 -13.77 22.96 -1.59
CA LEU A 317 -15.05 23.62 -1.71
C LEU A 317 -16.04 22.57 -2.19
N GLU A 318 -16.51 21.71 -1.28
CA GLU A 318 -17.91 21.28 -1.14
C GLU A 318 -18.05 20.11 -0.15
N GLU A 319 -17.75 20.32 1.14
CA GLU A 319 -18.24 19.41 2.19
C GLU A 319 -18.55 20.11 3.53
N SER A 320 -18.50 21.44 3.60
CA SER A 320 -18.76 22.22 4.84
C SER A 320 -20.10 22.98 4.84
N LYS A 321 -21.12 22.54 4.09
CA LYS A 321 -22.38 23.29 4.00
C LYS A 321 -23.66 22.45 3.98
N ARG A 322 -23.75 21.42 4.85
CA ARG A 322 -25.04 20.78 5.17
C ARG A 322 -25.38 20.63 6.65
N GLU A 323 -24.57 21.18 7.57
CA GLU A 323 -24.93 21.22 8.99
C GLU A 323 -24.85 22.66 9.54
N ARG A 324 -25.79 23.50 9.10
CA ARG A 324 -26.40 24.55 9.92
C ARG A 324 -27.47 25.30 9.14
N SER A 325 -28.61 25.48 9.81
CA SER A 325 -29.73 26.40 9.51
C SER A 325 -30.81 25.84 8.58
N ILE A 326 -31.97 25.47 9.16
CA ILE A 326 -33.28 26.13 9.01
C ILE A 326 -34.26 25.44 9.97
N ASP A 327 -34.61 26.12 11.06
CA ASP A 327 -35.85 25.93 11.81
C ASP A 327 -36.63 27.24 11.68
N VAL A 328 -37.91 27.21 11.27
CA VAL A 328 -39.00 28.11 11.73
C VAL A 328 -40.37 27.55 11.26
N ASN A 329 -41.29 27.38 12.22
CA ASN A 329 -42.74 27.72 12.28
C ASN A 329 -43.63 26.53 12.75
N GLY A 330 -44.48 26.56 13.77
CA GLY A 330 -44.89 27.54 14.81
C GLY A 330 -45.99 26.91 15.71
N GLY A 331 -45.90 27.01 17.05
CA GLY A 331 -46.88 27.65 17.97
C GLY A 331 -47.73 26.66 18.81
N PRO A 332 -48.46 27.06 19.89
CA PRO A 332 -48.23 28.14 20.86
C PRO A 332 -48.22 27.69 22.37
N GLU A 333 -47.82 28.66 23.21
CA GLU A 333 -47.75 28.85 24.69
C GLU A 333 -48.77 28.18 25.66
N PRO A 334 -48.54 28.13 27.02
CA PRO A 334 -48.35 29.32 27.90
C PRO A 334 -47.35 29.28 29.09
N VAL A 335 -46.76 30.46 29.35
CA VAL A 335 -46.30 31.21 30.57
C VAL A 335 -46.57 30.69 32.02
N PRO A 336 -46.05 31.34 33.11
CA PRO A 336 -44.74 32.01 33.39
C PRO A 336 -44.21 31.71 34.84
N ALA A 337 -43.02 32.21 35.22
CA ALA A 337 -42.77 32.99 36.47
C ALA A 337 -41.27 33.13 36.86
N SER A 338 -40.84 34.39 37.08
CA SER A 338 -39.89 34.93 38.09
C SER A 338 -38.48 34.29 38.26
N THR A 339 -37.34 34.97 38.47
CA THR A 339 -37.03 36.26 39.13
C THR A 339 -35.52 36.57 38.98
N SER A 340 -35.19 37.83 38.71
CA SER A 340 -34.07 38.68 39.18
C SER A 340 -32.69 38.13 39.63
N ALA A 341 -31.66 38.66 38.96
CA ALA A 341 -30.52 39.45 39.46
C ALA A 341 -29.48 38.90 40.48
N ALA A 342 -28.23 38.84 39.99
CA ALA A 342 -26.97 39.37 40.53
C ALA A 342 -26.40 38.94 41.91
N SER A 343 -25.06 38.77 41.89
CA SER A 343 -24.06 39.01 42.97
C SER A 343 -23.42 37.78 43.65
N THR A 344 -22.12 37.61 43.42
CA THR A 344 -21.10 37.05 44.33
C THR A 344 -21.00 37.89 45.63
N PRO A 345 -20.35 37.47 46.76
CA PRO A 345 -19.23 36.50 46.89
C PRO A 345 -19.27 35.51 48.09
N SER A 346 -18.27 34.61 48.13
CA SER A 346 -17.95 33.48 49.06
C SER A 346 -17.71 33.90 50.54
N PRO A 347 -17.55 33.01 51.57
CA PRO A 347 -16.55 31.89 51.66
C PRO A 347 -16.88 30.65 52.56
N SER A 348 -16.06 29.59 52.44
CA SER A 348 -15.65 28.54 53.44
C SER A 348 -14.99 27.38 52.66
N ALA A 349 -13.66 27.20 52.67
CA ALA A 349 -12.88 26.27 53.54
C ALA A 349 -13.41 24.81 53.46
N ASP A 350 -12.67 23.75 53.16
CA ASP A 350 -11.25 23.41 53.15
C ASP A 350 -11.08 22.13 52.29
N LEU A 351 -9.87 21.86 51.78
CA LEU A 351 -9.14 20.57 51.88
C LEU A 351 -8.12 20.39 50.73
N LEU A 352 -6.88 20.85 51.02
CA LEU A 352 -5.58 20.31 50.58
C LEU A 352 -5.27 20.35 49.07
N GLY A 353 -4.37 21.18 48.53
CA GLY A 353 -3.18 21.79 49.12
C GLY A 353 -1.92 21.17 48.52
N LEU A 354 -1.30 21.86 47.56
CA LEU A 354 0.13 22.22 47.53
C LEU A 354 0.47 22.85 46.17
N GLY A 355 0.61 24.18 46.21
CA GLY A 355 0.91 25.04 45.07
C GLY A 355 2.40 25.14 44.74
N ALA A 356 2.65 25.82 43.62
CA ALA A 356 3.95 26.06 43.03
C ALA A 356 4.60 27.37 43.54
N VAL A 357 5.93 27.28 43.77
CA VAL A 357 7.03 28.28 43.75
C VAL A 357 6.94 29.56 44.62
N PRO A 358 8.07 30.09 45.13
CA PRO A 358 8.87 31.04 44.35
C PRO A 358 10.41 30.94 44.52
N ALA A 359 11.11 31.84 43.80
CA ALA A 359 12.47 31.78 43.28
C ALA A 359 13.66 32.12 44.23
N ALA A 360 14.85 31.62 43.84
CA ALA A 360 16.24 32.18 43.85
C ALA A 360 16.83 32.83 45.14
N PRO A 361 18.16 32.78 45.44
CA PRO A 361 19.25 33.00 44.45
C PRO A 361 20.65 32.34 44.69
N THR A 362 21.56 32.65 43.75
CA THR A 362 23.05 32.71 43.77
C THR A 362 23.94 31.44 43.68
N GLY A 363 24.83 31.44 42.66
CA GLY A 363 26.23 30.97 42.77
C GLY A 363 26.66 29.75 41.91
N PRO A 364 27.74 29.83 41.07
CA PRO A 364 28.13 28.82 40.06
C PRO A 364 29.14 27.79 40.63
N PRO A 365 29.49 26.64 39.98
CA PRO A 365 30.45 26.59 38.84
C PRO A 365 30.24 25.33 37.92
N PRO A 366 31.27 24.71 37.25
CA PRO A 366 31.24 24.48 35.81
C PRO A 366 31.30 23.00 35.37
N SER A 367 31.47 22.83 34.06
CA SER A 367 31.46 21.66 33.20
C SER A 367 32.48 20.53 33.44
N SER A 368 32.12 19.39 32.83
CA SER A 368 32.93 18.27 32.30
C SER A 368 33.53 17.27 33.29
N GLY A 369 32.88 16.10 33.40
CA GLY A 369 33.42 14.88 34.00
C GLY A 369 33.31 13.71 33.02
N GLY A 370 34.44 13.32 32.45
CA GLY A 370 34.63 12.02 31.79
C GLY A 370 35.25 11.02 32.76
N GLY A 371 34.87 9.75 32.61
CA GLY A 371 35.63 8.57 33.03
C GLY A 371 35.54 8.17 34.50
N LEU A 372 34.75 7.13 34.80
CA LEU A 372 35.05 6.18 35.87
C LEU A 372 34.22 4.90 35.72
N LEU A 373 34.87 3.81 35.30
CA LEU A 373 34.49 2.45 35.68
C LEU A 373 35.79 1.77 36.14
N VAL A 374 35.92 1.66 37.47
CA VAL A 374 36.99 0.90 38.13
C VAL A 374 36.41 -0.41 38.64
N ASP A 375 37.24 -1.40 38.41
CA ASP A 375 37.15 -2.85 38.50
C ASP A 375 36.98 -3.38 39.94
N VAL A 376 36.28 -4.52 40.08
CA VAL A 376 36.10 -5.26 41.34
C VAL A 376 36.09 -6.78 41.05
N PHE A 377 37.20 -7.41 41.44
CA PHE A 377 37.50 -8.86 41.56
C PHE A 377 37.89 -9.66 40.30
N SER A 378 39.19 -9.92 40.12
CA SER A 378 39.81 -11.16 40.65
C SER A 378 41.32 -11.20 40.40
N ASP A 379 42.05 -11.16 41.51
CA ASP A 379 43.48 -11.46 41.64
C ASP A 379 43.66 -12.99 41.77
N SER A 380 44.65 -13.57 41.10
CA SER A 380 45.75 -14.33 41.73
C SER A 380 46.58 -15.09 40.69
N ALA A 381 47.85 -14.73 40.67
CA ALA A 381 48.91 -15.21 39.80
C ALA A 381 49.60 -16.48 40.33
N SER A 382 50.27 -17.21 39.43
CA SER A 382 51.66 -17.74 39.56
C SER A 382 51.90 -18.80 38.47
N ALA A 383 53.06 -19.04 37.88
CA ALA A 383 54.34 -18.35 37.76
C ALA A 383 55.20 -19.20 36.78
N VAL A 384 55.89 -18.55 35.84
CA VAL A 384 57.27 -18.80 35.32
C VAL A 384 57.67 -20.21 34.82
N ALA A 385 58.08 -20.31 33.52
CA ALA A 385 59.46 -20.65 33.09
C ALA A 385 59.65 -20.61 31.55
N PRO A 386 60.87 -20.39 31.01
CA PRO A 386 61.11 -19.99 29.61
C PRO A 386 62.01 -20.93 28.75
N LEU A 387 61.96 -20.68 27.42
CA LEU A 387 63.01 -20.79 26.37
C LEU A 387 63.52 -22.16 25.80
N ALA A 388 63.21 -22.34 24.49
CA ALA A 388 64.06 -22.76 23.35
C ALA A 388 64.39 -24.27 23.14
N PRO A 389 64.95 -24.70 21.96
CA PRO A 389 65.00 -24.16 20.59
C PRO A 389 64.64 -25.21 19.48
N GLY A 390 64.79 -24.85 18.19
CA GLY A 390 65.36 -25.77 17.19
C GLY A 390 64.50 -26.15 15.98
N SER A 391 64.79 -25.50 14.86
CA SER A 391 64.47 -25.92 13.49
C SER A 391 65.62 -26.75 12.92
N GLU A 392 65.36 -27.95 12.38
CA GLU A 392 66.14 -28.59 11.30
C GLU A 392 65.37 -29.81 10.71
N ASP A 393 65.34 -29.85 9.37
CA ASP A 393 65.28 -30.96 8.42
C ASP A 393 64.54 -32.28 8.72
N ASN A 394 63.64 -32.72 7.82
CA ASN A 394 64.03 -33.62 6.72
C ASN A 394 62.90 -34.06 5.76
N PHE A 395 63.37 -34.54 4.61
CA PHE A 395 62.76 -35.00 3.37
C PHE A 395 61.64 -36.07 3.38
N ALA A 396 60.83 -35.97 2.32
CA ALA A 396 60.19 -37.01 1.49
C ALA A 396 60.22 -38.49 1.92
N ARG A 397 59.04 -39.13 1.90
CA ARG A 397 58.67 -40.15 0.90
C ARG A 397 57.16 -40.38 0.84
#